data_AF-A0A0F9DC95-F1
#
_entry.id   AF-A0A0F9DC95-F1
#
_cell.length_a   1.000
_cell.length_b   1.000
_cell.length_c   1.000
_cell.angle_alpha   90.00
_cell.angle_beta   90.00
_cell.angle_gamma   90.00
#
_symmetry.space_group_name_H-M   'P 1'
#
loop_
_entity.id
_entity.type
_entity.pdbx_description
1 polymer ?
#
loop_
_entity_poly.entity_id
_entity_poly.type
_entity_poly.pdbx_seq_one_letter_code
_entity_poly.pdbx_strand_id
1 'polypeptide(L)'
;DEPVRLTIEKSRVVKIEGGNQAREFEVWLNSFNDPGMLGLAHASWGFNPGAKLTGDIVEDERVWGCTEWGLGNIGPMLIAPDGISAASHTDGICLNTSAWLDGKLILDKGRVVEEELAELAKELGKG
;
A
#
# COMPACT_ATOMS: atom_id res chain seq x y z
N ASP A 1 8.92 12.97 12.98
CA ASP A 1 8.69 12.37 11.66
C ASP A 1 7.32 12.71 11.14
N GLU A 2 7.23 12.94 9.83
CA GLU A 2 6.00 13.27 9.11
C GLU A 2 5.71 12.16 8.09
N PRO A 3 4.45 11.78 7.85
CA PRO A 3 4.12 10.75 6.88
C PRO A 3 4.50 11.18 5.47
N VAL A 4 4.97 10.23 4.65
CA VAL A 4 5.11 10.42 3.22
C VAL A 4 3.72 10.44 2.59
N ARG A 5 3.42 11.48 1.80
CA ARG A 5 2.16 11.64 1.09
C ARG A 5 2.41 11.57 -0.41
N LEU A 6 1.71 10.67 -1.08
CA LEU A 6 1.77 10.52 -2.53
C LEU A 6 0.46 11.04 -3.13
N THR A 7 0.55 11.93 -4.12
CA THR A 7 -0.59 12.26 -5.00
C THR A 7 -0.48 11.41 -6.24
N ILE A 8 -1.53 10.65 -6.55
CA ILE A 8 -1.57 9.75 -7.70
C ILE A 8 -2.63 10.24 -8.69
N GLU A 9 -2.23 10.40 -9.95
CA GLU A 9 -3.13 10.71 -11.06
C GLU A 9 -2.86 9.74 -12.21
N LYS A 10 -3.93 9.17 -12.80
CA LYS A 10 -3.83 8.25 -13.95
C LYS A 10 -2.79 7.14 -13.72
N SER A 11 -2.86 6.50 -12.55
CA SER A 11 -1.97 5.42 -12.10
C SER A 11 -0.49 5.78 -11.96
N ARG A 12 -0.17 7.07 -11.80
CA ARG A 12 1.20 7.53 -11.60
C ARG A 12 1.29 8.52 -10.45
N VAL A 13 2.36 8.41 -9.66
CA VAL A 13 2.72 9.41 -8.64
C VAL A 13 3.13 10.70 -9.34
N VAL A 14 2.41 11.78 -9.07
CA VAL A 14 2.68 13.13 -9.62
C VAL A 14 3.26 14.09 -8.59
N LYS A 15 3.17 13.74 -7.29
CA LYS A 15 3.68 14.56 -6.19
C LYS A 15 4.03 13.70 -4.98
N ILE A 16 5.16 13.99 -4.35
CA ILE A 16 5.62 13.38 -3.11
C ILE A 16 5.83 14.50 -2.09
N GLU A 17 5.24 14.38 -0.91
CA GLU A 17 5.27 15.41 0.14
C GLU A 17 5.54 14.81 1.52
N GLY A 18 6.08 15.62 2.43
CA GLY A 18 6.39 15.26 3.81
C GLY A 18 7.73 15.86 4.25
N GLY A 19 8.30 15.27 5.30
CA GLY A 19 9.61 15.66 5.84
C GLY A 19 10.80 15.04 5.07
N ASN A 20 11.93 14.87 5.78
CA ASN A 20 13.17 14.36 5.18
C ASN A 20 13.00 12.97 4.53
N GLN A 21 12.23 12.07 5.15
CA GLN A 21 11.98 10.73 4.59
C GLN A 21 11.25 10.78 3.24
N ALA A 22 10.33 11.73 3.04
CA ALA A 22 9.66 11.91 1.75
C ALA A 22 10.64 12.38 0.66
N ARG A 23 11.57 13.28 1.03
CA ARG A 23 12.62 13.76 0.12
C ARG A 23 13.62 12.65 -0.23
N GLU A 24 14.03 11.85 0.74
CA GLU A 24 14.92 10.70 0.51
C GLU A 24 14.25 9.68 -0.41
N PHE A 25 12.97 9.41 -0.18
CA PHE A 25 12.18 8.51 -1.03
C PHE A 25 12.05 9.04 -2.46
N GLU A 26 11.75 10.34 -2.64
CA GLU A 26 11.69 10.98 -3.95
C GLU A 26 13.05 10.90 -4.68
N VAL A 27 14.16 11.18 -3.99
CA VAL A 27 15.51 11.07 -4.57
C VAL A 27 15.81 9.64 -4.99
N TRP A 28 15.47 8.66 -4.14
CA TRP A 28 15.68 7.25 -4.44
C TRP A 28 14.88 6.79 -5.67
N LEU A 29 13.58 7.10 -5.72
CA LEU A 29 12.71 6.77 -6.87
C LEU A 29 13.25 7.36 -8.18
N ASN A 30 13.73 8.60 -8.17
CA ASN A 30 14.26 9.26 -9.35
C ASN A 30 15.68 8.80 -9.74
N SER A 31 16.45 8.23 -8.80
CA SER A 31 17.84 7.82 -9.05
C SER A 31 18.00 6.73 -10.11
N PHE A 32 16.95 5.93 -10.32
CA PHE A 32 16.90 4.90 -11.34
C PHE A 32 16.83 5.46 -12.77
N ASN A 33 16.48 6.73 -12.94
CA ASN A 33 16.22 7.37 -14.24
C ASN A 33 15.20 6.59 -15.09
N ASP A 34 14.24 5.95 -14.43
CA ASP A 34 13.19 5.16 -15.06
C ASP A 34 11.80 5.70 -14.68
N PRO A 35 11.03 6.25 -15.63
CA PRO A 35 9.68 6.75 -15.35
C PRO A 35 8.72 5.64 -14.86
N GLY A 36 9.03 4.35 -15.08
CA GLY A 36 8.27 3.23 -14.55
C GLY A 36 8.21 3.22 -13.01
N MET A 37 9.24 3.74 -12.33
CA MET A 37 9.31 3.78 -10.86
C MET A 37 8.18 4.58 -10.19
N LEU A 38 7.57 5.52 -10.93
CA LEU A 38 6.45 6.33 -10.43
C LEU A 38 5.09 5.71 -10.78
N GLY A 39 5.04 4.54 -11.42
CA GLY A 39 3.81 3.83 -11.74
C GLY A 39 3.28 3.05 -10.54
N LEU A 40 1.96 3.09 -10.33
CA LEU A 40 1.30 2.24 -9.33
C LEU A 40 1.34 0.78 -9.78
N ALA A 41 1.87 -0.10 -8.94
CA ALA A 41 2.04 -1.52 -9.23
C ALA A 41 0.88 -2.36 -8.70
N HIS A 42 0.60 -2.25 -7.39
CA HIS A 42 -0.49 -2.98 -6.75
C HIS A 42 -0.94 -2.25 -5.47
N ALA A 43 -2.05 -2.69 -4.92
CA ALA A 43 -2.50 -2.31 -3.59
C ALA A 43 -3.09 -3.53 -2.91
N SER A 44 -2.80 -3.69 -1.63
CA SER A 44 -3.28 -4.83 -0.84
C SER A 44 -3.79 -4.40 0.53
N TRP A 45 -4.48 -5.31 1.22
CA TRP A 45 -5.11 -5.06 2.51
C TRP A 45 -4.48 -5.95 3.57
N GLY A 46 -4.12 -5.36 4.70
CA GLY A 46 -3.53 -6.07 5.82
C GLY A 46 -4.61 -6.68 6.71
N PHE A 47 -4.69 -8.02 6.74
CA PHE A 47 -5.65 -8.77 7.57
C PHE A 47 -5.02 -9.97 8.28
N ASN A 48 -3.73 -9.91 8.63
CA ASN A 48 -3.12 -10.93 9.46
C ASN A 48 -3.31 -10.57 10.94
N PRO A 49 -4.02 -11.39 11.75
CA PRO A 49 -4.28 -11.05 13.13
C PRO A 49 -3.04 -11.06 14.03
N GLY A 50 -1.99 -11.77 13.62
CA GLY A 50 -0.72 -11.88 14.35
C GLY A 50 0.38 -10.93 13.87
N ALA A 51 0.20 -10.23 12.75
CA ALA A 51 1.21 -9.33 12.20
C ALA A 51 1.43 -8.11 13.10
N LYS A 52 2.68 -7.69 13.19
CA LYS A 52 3.12 -6.53 13.97
C LYS A 52 3.85 -5.55 13.06
N LEU A 53 3.83 -4.28 13.45
CA LEU A 53 4.67 -3.27 12.84
C LEU A 53 6.12 -3.48 13.30
N THR A 54 6.95 -4.05 12.44
CA THR A 54 8.34 -4.44 12.75
C THR A 54 9.37 -3.69 11.92
N GLY A 55 8.95 -3.00 10.85
CA GLY A 55 9.85 -2.39 9.88
C GLY A 55 10.33 -3.37 8.80
N ASP A 56 9.91 -4.64 8.86
CA ASP A 56 10.03 -5.58 7.74
C ASP A 56 8.76 -5.46 6.89
N ILE A 57 8.92 -4.97 5.67
CA ILE A 57 7.81 -4.68 4.77
C ILE A 57 6.90 -5.90 4.53
N VAL A 58 7.46 -7.12 4.54
CA VAL A 58 6.71 -8.36 4.28
C VAL A 58 5.74 -8.71 5.42
N GLU A 59 6.07 -8.32 6.66
CA GLU A 59 5.15 -8.43 7.79
C GLU A 59 4.24 -7.20 7.89
N ASP A 60 4.82 -6.01 7.70
CA ASP A 60 4.15 -4.72 7.85
C ASP A 60 2.97 -4.57 6.88
N GLU A 61 3.07 -5.06 5.64
CA GLU A 61 1.97 -5.07 4.65
C GLU A 61 0.75 -5.89 5.13
N ARG A 62 0.93 -6.76 6.13
CA ARG A 62 -0.10 -7.66 6.65
C ARG A 62 -0.72 -7.15 7.95
N VAL A 63 -0.22 -6.05 8.50
CA VAL A 63 -0.72 -5.46 9.75
C VAL A 63 -2.21 -5.20 9.64
N TRP A 64 -2.96 -5.68 10.63
CA TRP A 64 -4.41 -5.62 10.59
C TRP A 64 -4.93 -4.18 10.41
N GLY A 65 -5.76 -3.97 9.39
CA GLY A 65 -6.40 -2.69 9.11
C GLY A 65 -5.49 -1.67 8.39
N CYS A 66 -4.32 -2.08 7.89
CA CYS A 66 -3.54 -1.28 6.98
C CYS A 66 -3.92 -1.53 5.51
N THR A 67 -3.50 -0.63 4.64
CA THR A 67 -3.42 -0.90 3.19
C THR A 67 -1.99 -0.68 2.74
N GLU A 68 -1.49 -1.57 1.92
CA GLU A 68 -0.20 -1.48 1.26
C GLU A 68 -0.39 -0.95 -0.18
N TRP A 69 0.62 -0.23 -0.66
CA TRP A 69 0.67 0.39 -1.97
C TRP A 69 2.06 0.20 -2.58
N GLY A 70 2.11 -0.58 -3.66
CA GLY A 70 3.33 -0.89 -4.39
C GLY A 70 3.55 0.04 -5.57
N LEU A 71 4.79 0.42 -5.85
CA LEU A 71 5.22 1.21 -7.00
C LEU A 71 6.27 0.48 -7.84
N GLY A 72 6.29 0.77 -9.14
CA GLY A 72 7.30 0.28 -10.06
C GLY A 72 6.94 -1.03 -10.75
N ASN A 73 7.87 -1.96 -10.76
CA ASN A 73 7.84 -3.13 -11.62
C ASN A 73 6.73 -4.11 -11.22
N ILE A 74 5.99 -4.62 -12.20
CA ILE A 74 5.04 -5.72 -12.05
C ILE A 74 5.52 -6.90 -12.90
N GLY A 75 5.72 -8.05 -12.26
CA GLY A 75 6.23 -9.24 -12.92
C GLY A 75 5.24 -9.90 -13.90
N PRO A 76 5.75 -10.66 -14.89
CA PRO A 76 4.95 -11.32 -15.93
C PRO A 76 4.00 -12.41 -15.39
N MET A 77 4.26 -12.91 -14.18
CA MET A 77 3.37 -13.86 -13.51
C MET A 77 2.02 -13.22 -13.13
N LEU A 78 2.02 -11.92 -12.82
CA LEU A 78 0.81 -11.18 -12.45
C LEU A 78 0.12 -10.58 -13.68
N ILE A 79 0.90 -10.09 -14.65
CA ILE A 79 0.40 -9.52 -15.90
C ILE A 79 1.13 -10.19 -17.06
N ALA A 80 0.50 -11.20 -17.65
CA ALA A 80 1.06 -11.91 -18.78
C ALA A 80 0.99 -11.08 -20.09
N PRO A 81 1.93 -11.27 -21.05
CA PRO A 81 3.10 -12.13 -20.96
C PRO A 81 4.34 -11.45 -20.35
N ASP A 82 4.40 -10.11 -20.37
CA ASP A 82 5.65 -9.36 -20.15
C ASP A 82 5.68 -8.55 -18.85
N GLY A 83 4.56 -8.43 -18.14
CA GLY A 83 4.46 -7.56 -16.98
C GLY A 83 4.38 -6.07 -17.33
N ILE A 84 4.70 -5.23 -16.35
CA ILE A 84 4.92 -3.79 -16.53
C ILE A 84 6.33 -3.50 -15.98
N SER A 85 7.26 -3.18 -16.89
CA SER A 85 8.66 -3.02 -16.52
C SER A 85 8.92 -1.70 -15.79
N ALA A 86 9.69 -1.78 -14.72
CA ALA A 86 10.42 -0.67 -14.14
C ALA A 86 11.76 -1.18 -13.55
N ALA A 87 12.69 -0.28 -13.29
CA ALA A 87 14.01 -0.61 -12.78
C ALA A 87 13.99 -1.32 -11.40
N SER A 88 12.96 -1.11 -10.61
CA SER A 88 12.81 -1.68 -9.27
C SER A 88 11.34 -1.71 -8.82
N HIS A 89 11.13 -2.08 -7.56
CA HIS A 89 9.85 -2.20 -6.89
C HIS A 89 9.99 -1.73 -5.45
N THR A 90 8.96 -1.07 -4.92
CA THR A 90 8.89 -0.68 -3.51
C THR A 90 7.46 -0.70 -3.03
N ASP A 91 7.27 -1.04 -1.78
CA ASP A 91 5.97 -1.06 -1.11
C ASP A 91 5.98 -0.09 0.06
N GLY A 92 4.79 0.42 0.40
CA GLY A 92 4.59 1.30 1.54
C GLY A 92 3.19 1.15 2.10
N ILE A 93 3.04 1.33 3.42
CA ILE A 93 1.77 1.10 4.10
C ILE A 93 1.12 2.39 4.59
N CYS A 94 -0.21 2.42 4.54
CA CYS A 94 -1.05 3.34 5.27
C CYS A 94 -1.69 2.57 6.43
N LEU A 95 -1.38 2.96 7.67
CA LEU A 95 -2.02 2.42 8.86
C LEU A 95 -3.40 3.05 9.06
N ASN A 96 -4.29 2.35 9.76
CA ASN A 96 -5.63 2.83 10.11
C ASN A 96 -6.39 3.33 8.88
N THR A 97 -6.40 2.55 7.81
CA THR A 97 -7.04 2.97 6.56
C THR A 97 -8.56 3.00 6.72
N SER A 98 -9.22 4.02 6.20
CA SER A 98 -10.65 3.92 5.86
C SER A 98 -10.76 3.62 4.37
N ALA A 99 -11.55 2.63 3.99
CA ALA A 99 -11.67 2.21 2.61
C ALA A 99 -13.06 1.68 2.26
N TRP A 100 -13.40 1.89 0.99
CA TRP A 100 -14.72 1.62 0.42
C TRP A 100 -14.58 0.68 -0.77
N LEU A 101 -15.50 -0.27 -0.88
CA LEU A 101 -15.68 -1.11 -2.06
C LEU A 101 -17.04 -0.79 -2.66
N ASP A 102 -17.06 -0.36 -3.93
CA ASP A 102 -18.28 0.04 -4.65
C ASP A 102 -19.16 1.05 -3.88
N GLY A 103 -18.51 1.98 -3.16
CA GLY A 103 -19.18 3.00 -2.34
C GLY A 103 -19.64 2.53 -0.96
N LYS A 104 -19.53 1.23 -0.64
CA LYS A 104 -19.80 0.69 0.70
C LYS A 104 -18.54 0.77 1.56
N LEU A 105 -18.65 1.40 2.73
CA LEU A 105 -17.57 1.45 3.71
C LEU A 105 -17.33 0.05 4.26
N ILE A 106 -16.12 -0.48 4.08
CA ILE A 106 -15.75 -1.82 4.59
C ILE A 106 -14.73 -1.77 5.72
N LEU A 107 -13.89 -0.74 5.71
CA LEU A 107 -12.89 -0.48 6.74
C LEU A 107 -13.03 0.97 7.18
N ASP A 108 -13.17 1.23 8.48
CA ASP A 108 -13.13 2.57 9.06
C ASP A 108 -11.97 2.69 10.04
N LYS A 109 -10.95 3.46 9.67
CA LYS A 109 -9.75 3.68 10.48
C LYS A 109 -9.10 2.38 10.95
N GLY A 110 -8.99 1.41 10.06
CA GLY A 110 -8.43 0.08 10.33
C GLY A 110 -9.38 -0.90 11.02
N ARG A 111 -10.63 -0.52 11.30
CA ARG A 111 -11.66 -1.41 11.84
C ARG A 111 -12.54 -1.95 10.73
N VAL A 112 -12.77 -3.25 10.70
CA VAL A 112 -13.70 -3.88 9.76
C VAL A 112 -15.12 -3.58 10.23
N VAL A 113 -15.92 -2.91 9.39
CA VAL A 113 -17.26 -2.40 9.78
C VAL A 113 -18.41 -2.94 8.93
N GLU A 114 -18.10 -3.60 7.81
CA GLU A 114 -19.11 -4.32 7.01
C GLU A 114 -19.66 -5.48 7.84
N GLU A 115 -20.98 -5.70 7.84
CA GLU A 115 -21.67 -6.60 8.77
C GLU A 115 -21.10 -8.03 8.78
N GLU A 116 -20.96 -8.67 7.62
CA GLU A 116 -20.47 -10.04 7.52
C GLU A 116 -18.97 -10.11 7.84
N LEU A 117 -18.19 -9.17 7.30
CA LEU A 117 -16.75 -9.11 7.55
C LEU A 117 -16.42 -8.80 9.01
N ALA A 118 -17.24 -8.01 9.71
CA ALA A 118 -17.05 -7.66 11.11
C ALA A 118 -17.29 -8.86 12.03
N GLU A 119 -18.26 -9.73 11.72
CA GLU A 119 -18.45 -10.99 12.45
C GLU A 119 -17.24 -11.91 12.27
N LEU A 120 -16.74 -12.07 11.03
CA LEU A 120 -15.51 -12.83 10.76
C LEU A 120 -14.28 -12.24 11.48
N ALA A 121 -14.15 -10.92 11.52
CA ALA A 121 -13.07 -10.25 12.22
C ALA A 121 -13.12 -10.50 13.74
N LYS A 122 -14.33 -10.54 14.35
CA LYS A 122 -14.51 -10.88 15.77
C LYS A 122 -14.03 -12.29 16.08
N GLU A 123 -14.33 -13.27 15.22
CA GLU A 123 -13.84 -14.65 15.38
C GLU A 123 -12.31 -14.74 15.40
N LEU A 124 -11.63 -13.82 14.70
CA LEU A 124 -10.17 -13.69 14.67
C LEU A 124 -9.59 -12.82 15.80
N GLY A 125 -10.43 -12.33 16.73
CA GLY A 125 -10.02 -11.46 17.84
C GLY A 125 -9.73 -10.01 17.42
N LYS A 126 -10.35 -9.55 16.33
CA LYS A 126 -10.13 -8.23 15.70
C LYS A 126 -11.41 -7.38 15.57
N GLY A 127 -12.41 -7.67 16.39
CA GLY A 127 -13.65 -6.89 16.51
C GLY A 127 -13.49 -5.54 17.21
#